data_AF-A0A417YSV4-F1
#
_entry.id   AF-A0A417YSV4-F1
#
_cell.length_a   1.000
_cell.length_b   1.000
_cell.length_c   1.000
_cell.angle_alpha   90.00
_cell.angle_beta   90.00
_cell.angle_gamma   90.00
#
_symmetry.space_group_name_H-M   'P 1'
#
loop_
_entity.id
_entity.type
_entity.pdbx_description
1 polymer ?
#
loop_
_entity_poly.entity_id
_entity_poly.type
_entity_poly.pdbx_seq_one_letter_code
_entity_poly.pdbx_strand_id
1 'polypeptide(L)'
;MEERLREAKTRMLKGELSDLTFTNEMKENVLNTTQGKRRKFSFGKKTMPSLISAALVMLFFAGIYEFVLVPNLGENQHGPGANSGNQEGVPVGQDQTDEEPDGQNSSDEQPDGEAILPWETEHEAKQPNSTIEQPVNDDAGGDKTDGIDTVIEEPVADVVHSTPEAPDVMGLIVTFRNEISALFQLENFTPHPEYKAKNASTKKEFFRPLEKMADPGFFYYLLYRFLEETDDGVYFLAQDGPFHFETDKPYETKKLADTKYQLVQKLYTDMYGPNYTLTVTVEYIDGKWIIKDIKKDY
;
A
#
# COMPACT_ATOMS: atom_id res chain seq x y z
N MET A 1 -24.04 -22.59 -8.40
CA MET A 1 -22.65 -22.97 -8.02
C MET A 1 -22.25 -22.33 -6.70
N GLU A 2 -22.42 -21.01 -6.57
CA GLU A 2 -22.14 -20.23 -5.35
C GLU A 2 -22.78 -20.81 -4.07
N GLU A 3 -24.02 -21.30 -4.14
CA GLU A 3 -24.73 -21.87 -2.99
C GLU A 3 -23.98 -23.05 -2.33
N ARG A 4 -23.41 -23.96 -3.14
CA ARG A 4 -22.56 -25.06 -2.65
C ARG A 4 -21.23 -24.56 -2.05
N LEU A 5 -20.69 -23.47 -2.61
CA LEU A 5 -19.47 -22.83 -2.10
C LEU A 5 -19.74 -22.14 -0.75
N ARG A 6 -20.91 -21.52 -0.61
CA ARG A 6 -21.39 -20.92 0.64
C ARG A 6 -21.66 -22.00 1.69
N GLU A 7 -22.31 -23.11 1.33
CA GLU A 7 -22.54 -24.24 2.22
C GLU A 7 -21.23 -24.88 2.70
N ALA A 8 -20.26 -25.12 1.79
CA ALA A 8 -18.95 -25.65 2.15
C ALA A 8 -18.17 -24.70 3.09
N LYS A 9 -18.15 -23.40 2.80
CA LYS A 9 -17.56 -22.38 3.68
C LYS A 9 -18.24 -22.34 5.06
N THR A 10 -19.57 -22.47 5.10
CA THR A 10 -20.31 -22.53 6.36
C THR A 10 -19.99 -23.81 7.13
N ARG A 11 -19.89 -24.99 6.50
CA ARG A 11 -19.47 -26.23 7.18
C ARG A 11 -18.08 -26.12 7.79
N MET A 12 -17.09 -25.59 7.06
CA MET A 12 -15.74 -25.37 7.63
C MET A 12 -15.76 -24.42 8.84
N LEU A 13 -16.60 -23.38 8.84
CA LEU A 13 -16.63 -22.37 9.90
C LEU A 13 -17.49 -22.76 11.12
N LYS A 14 -18.45 -23.68 11.00
CA LYS A 14 -19.51 -23.88 12.02
C LYS A 14 -19.17 -24.93 13.10
N GLY A 15 -17.89 -25.14 13.40
CA GLY A 15 -17.45 -25.86 14.61
C GLY A 15 -16.53 -27.08 14.41
N GLU A 16 -16.40 -27.65 13.21
CA GLU A 16 -15.49 -28.80 13.00
C GLU A 16 -14.00 -28.44 13.08
N LEU A 17 -13.66 -27.14 13.08
CA LEU A 17 -12.30 -26.63 13.27
C LEU A 17 -11.97 -26.20 14.71
N SER A 18 -12.95 -26.00 15.61
CA SER A 18 -12.66 -25.56 16.98
C SER A 18 -12.04 -26.64 17.86
N ASP A 19 -12.37 -27.90 17.59
CA ASP A 19 -11.83 -29.07 18.32
C ASP A 19 -10.55 -29.64 17.67
N LEU A 20 -10.07 -29.03 16.58
CA LEU A 20 -8.94 -29.52 15.80
C LEU A 20 -7.59 -29.20 16.46
N THR A 21 -7.33 -29.89 17.57
CA THR A 21 -6.04 -29.83 18.25
C THR A 21 -4.92 -30.39 17.36
N PHE A 22 -3.92 -29.55 17.06
CA PHE A 22 -2.73 -29.99 16.33
C PHE A 22 -1.96 -31.03 17.14
N THR A 23 -2.10 -32.30 16.75
CA THR A 23 -1.32 -33.40 17.32
C THR A 23 0.17 -33.20 17.02
N ASN A 24 1.04 -33.78 17.85
CA ASN A 24 2.49 -33.69 17.63
C ASN A 24 2.91 -34.33 16.30
N GLU A 25 2.21 -35.38 15.86
CA GLU A 25 2.42 -36.01 14.55
C GLU A 25 2.08 -35.06 13.39
N MET A 26 0.96 -34.33 13.45
CA MET A 26 0.62 -33.31 12.44
C MET A 26 1.67 -32.19 12.40
N LYS A 27 2.17 -31.75 13.56
CA LYS A 27 3.25 -30.75 13.64
C LYS A 27 4.56 -31.27 13.04
N GLU A 28 4.97 -32.49 13.36
CA GLU A 28 6.15 -33.11 12.73
C GLU A 28 5.97 -33.29 11.22
N ASN A 29 4.78 -33.67 10.75
CA ASN A 29 4.53 -33.81 9.31
C ASN A 29 4.65 -32.46 8.57
N VAL A 30 4.12 -31.37 9.15
CA VAL A 30 4.28 -30.02 8.59
C VAL A 30 5.74 -29.55 8.64
N LEU A 31 6.46 -29.81 9.73
CA LEU A 31 7.89 -29.49 9.85
C LEU A 31 8.75 -30.30 8.85
N ASN A 32 8.47 -31.59 8.70
CA ASN A 32 9.15 -32.45 7.73
C ASN A 32 8.81 -32.05 6.28
N THR A 33 7.60 -31.57 6.00
CA THR A 33 7.23 -31.08 4.67
C THR A 33 7.92 -29.75 4.33
N THR A 34 8.10 -28.87 5.32
CA THR A 34 8.73 -27.54 5.13
C THR A 34 10.26 -27.59 5.17
N GLN A 35 10.88 -28.48 5.94
CA GLN A 35 12.34 -28.64 6.02
C GLN A 35 12.87 -29.69 5.01
N GLY A 36 12.08 -30.73 4.73
CA GLY A 36 12.50 -31.96 4.08
C GLY A 36 12.53 -31.97 2.54
N LYS A 37 13.11 -30.95 1.89
CA LYS A 37 13.61 -31.10 0.49
C LYS A 37 14.58 -30.04 -0.06
N ARG A 38 15.49 -29.49 0.76
CA ARG A 38 16.73 -28.87 0.22
C ARG A 38 17.70 -29.94 -0.32
N ARG A 39 17.28 -30.74 -1.32
CA ARG A 39 18.19 -31.57 -2.11
C ARG A 39 19.17 -30.64 -2.83
N LYS A 40 20.46 -30.75 -2.50
CA LYS A 40 21.55 -30.05 -3.22
C LYS A 40 21.69 -30.59 -4.64
N PHE A 41 20.79 -30.18 -5.53
CA PHE A 41 20.91 -30.43 -6.96
C PHE A 41 21.95 -29.47 -7.55
N SER A 42 23.18 -29.97 -7.73
CA SER A 42 24.25 -29.23 -8.41
C SER A 42 24.03 -29.26 -9.93
N PHE A 43 23.12 -28.43 -10.43
CA PHE A 43 22.95 -28.22 -11.87
C PHE A 43 23.92 -27.15 -12.40
N GLY A 44 24.47 -27.39 -13.59
CA GLY A 44 25.39 -26.47 -14.26
C GLY A 44 24.73 -25.13 -14.61
N LYS A 45 25.44 -24.02 -14.36
CA LYS A 45 24.90 -22.65 -14.24
C LYS A 45 24.39 -21.98 -15.54
N LYS A 46 23.82 -22.66 -16.55
CA LYS A 46 23.56 -22.03 -17.88
C LYS A 46 22.19 -22.19 -18.58
N THR A 47 21.20 -22.95 -18.06
CA THR A 47 19.93 -23.15 -18.83
C THR A 47 18.62 -23.20 -18.03
N MET A 48 18.60 -22.95 -16.71
CA MET A 48 17.49 -23.43 -15.86
C MET A 48 16.22 -22.55 -15.62
N PRO A 49 16.10 -21.26 -15.97
CA PRO A 49 14.88 -20.50 -15.65
C PRO A 49 13.61 -20.98 -16.37
N SER A 50 13.74 -21.41 -17.64
CA SER A 50 12.58 -21.70 -18.52
C SER A 50 11.82 -22.99 -18.16
N LEU A 51 12.55 -24.05 -17.80
CA LEU A 51 11.96 -25.38 -17.58
C LEU A 51 11.04 -25.46 -16.35
N ILE A 52 11.31 -24.68 -15.30
CA ILE A 52 10.48 -24.66 -14.08
C ILE A 52 9.14 -23.96 -14.37
N SER A 53 9.15 -22.89 -15.17
CA SER A 53 7.93 -22.22 -15.64
C SER A 53 7.06 -23.16 -16.47
N ALA A 54 7.64 -23.86 -17.45
CA ALA A 54 6.89 -24.79 -18.30
C ALA A 54 6.22 -25.93 -17.50
N ALA A 55 6.89 -26.48 -16.48
CA ALA A 55 6.33 -27.53 -15.62
C ALA A 55 5.17 -27.03 -14.75
N LEU A 56 5.28 -25.82 -14.17
CA LEU A 56 4.21 -25.20 -13.38
C LEU A 56 2.98 -24.88 -14.25
N VAL A 57 3.20 -24.36 -15.46
CA VAL A 57 2.13 -24.08 -16.42
C VAL A 57 1.41 -25.36 -16.84
N MET A 58 2.14 -26.45 -17.13
CA MET A 58 1.51 -27.75 -17.44
C MET A 58 0.72 -28.33 -16.27
N LEU A 59 1.20 -28.20 -15.02
CA LEU A 59 0.43 -28.65 -13.84
C LEU A 59 -0.87 -27.87 -13.65
N PHE A 60 -0.84 -26.55 -13.86
CA PHE A 60 -2.05 -25.72 -13.81
C PHE A 60 -3.08 -26.13 -14.87
N PHE A 61 -2.64 -26.31 -16.12
CA PHE A 61 -3.55 -26.72 -17.20
C PHE A 61 -4.06 -28.15 -17.04
N ALA A 62 -3.24 -29.10 -16.55
CA ALA A 62 -3.66 -30.47 -16.31
C ALA A 62 -4.74 -30.56 -15.20
N GLY A 63 -4.54 -29.86 -14.07
CA GLY A 63 -5.52 -29.83 -12.98
C GLY A 63 -6.85 -29.17 -13.38
N ILE A 64 -6.80 -28.13 -14.22
CA ILE A 64 -8.02 -27.51 -14.77
C ILE A 64 -8.71 -28.46 -15.76
N TYR A 65 -7.96 -29.21 -16.58
CA TYR A 65 -8.54 -30.18 -17.53
C TYR A 65 -9.34 -31.27 -16.82
N GLU A 66 -8.79 -31.83 -15.74
CA GLU A 66 -9.45 -32.88 -14.94
C GLU A 66 -10.71 -32.35 -14.24
N PHE A 67 -10.71 -31.08 -13.81
CA PHE A 67 -11.84 -30.46 -13.11
C PHE A 67 -12.96 -29.94 -14.03
N VAL A 68 -12.65 -29.58 -15.29
CA VAL A 68 -13.61 -28.95 -16.22
C VAL A 68 -14.15 -29.93 -17.27
N LEU A 69 -13.39 -30.95 -17.68
CA LEU A 69 -13.73 -31.78 -18.85
C LEU A 69 -14.08 -33.24 -18.53
N VAL A 70 -14.13 -33.65 -17.26
CA VAL A 70 -14.64 -34.97 -16.84
C VAL A 70 -15.98 -34.81 -16.10
N PRO A 71 -17.10 -34.56 -16.79
CA PRO A 71 -18.42 -34.76 -16.19
C PRO A 71 -18.63 -36.25 -15.93
N ASN A 72 -19.04 -36.60 -14.71
CA ASN A 72 -19.28 -37.97 -14.25
C ASN A 72 -19.99 -38.85 -15.31
N LEU A 73 -19.24 -39.79 -15.90
CA LEU A 73 -19.81 -40.96 -16.58
C LEU A 73 -20.25 -41.94 -15.49
N GLY A 74 -21.57 -42.05 -15.32
CA GLY A 74 -22.16 -42.75 -14.18
C GLY A 74 -22.07 -44.28 -14.24
N GLU A 75 -22.06 -44.88 -13.06
CA GLU A 75 -22.27 -46.32 -12.87
C GLU A 75 -23.75 -46.56 -12.53
N ASN A 76 -24.51 -47.10 -13.48
CA ASN A 76 -25.92 -47.46 -13.32
C ASN A 76 -26.14 -48.92 -13.79
N GLN A 77 -26.27 -49.84 -12.83
CA GLN A 77 -26.92 -51.14 -12.98
C GLN A 77 -27.69 -51.41 -11.66
N HIS A 78 -28.89 -51.98 -11.61
CA HIS A 78 -29.69 -52.59 -12.66
C HIS A 78 -31.18 -52.68 -12.22
N GLY A 79 -32.11 -52.43 -13.14
CA GLY A 79 -33.29 -53.26 -13.36
C GLY A 79 -34.55 -53.11 -12.46
N PRO A 80 -35.73 -53.58 -12.93
CA PRO A 80 -37.04 -53.07 -12.47
C PRO A 80 -37.98 -54.13 -11.85
N GLY A 81 -38.96 -53.69 -11.04
CA GLY A 81 -39.93 -54.60 -10.40
C GLY A 81 -41.21 -53.97 -9.83
N ALA A 82 -42.22 -53.82 -10.69
CA ALA A 82 -43.67 -53.96 -10.47
C ALA A 82 -44.36 -53.86 -9.06
N ASN A 83 -45.36 -52.96 -9.00
CA ASN A 83 -46.77 -53.19 -8.57
C ASN A 83 -47.21 -53.07 -7.07
N SER A 84 -48.51 -52.77 -6.90
CA SER A 84 -49.34 -52.63 -5.66
C SER A 84 -48.97 -51.49 -4.71
N GLY A 85 -49.85 -50.59 -4.25
CA GLY A 85 -51.30 -50.62 -4.10
C GLY A 85 -51.67 -50.17 -2.67
N ASN A 86 -52.63 -49.24 -2.52
CA ASN A 86 -53.41 -48.85 -1.32
C ASN A 86 -52.77 -48.91 0.10
N GLN A 87 -52.83 -47.80 0.86
CA GLN A 87 -53.89 -47.59 1.88
C GLN A 87 -53.86 -46.20 2.54
N GLU A 88 -55.00 -45.83 3.13
CA GLU A 88 -55.22 -44.64 3.96
C GLU A 88 -54.50 -44.75 5.34
N GLY A 89 -54.27 -43.62 6.02
CA GLY A 89 -53.74 -43.63 7.38
C GLY A 89 -53.56 -42.24 8.01
N VAL A 90 -54.63 -41.68 8.56
CA VAL A 90 -54.60 -40.51 9.47
C VAL A 90 -54.72 -41.01 10.92
N PRO A 91 -53.84 -40.54 11.83
CA PRO A 91 -54.29 -39.81 13.03
C PRO A 91 -53.43 -38.54 13.26
N VAL A 92 -53.88 -37.38 13.77
CA VAL A 92 -54.80 -37.01 14.87
C VAL A 92 -54.17 -37.07 16.27
N GLY A 93 -53.98 -35.89 16.89
CA GLY A 93 -53.65 -35.65 18.31
C GLY A 93 -52.19 -35.90 18.73
N GLN A 94 -51.64 -35.41 19.86
CA GLN A 94 -52.02 -34.45 20.93
C GLN A 94 -50.77 -34.29 21.86
N ASP A 95 -50.50 -33.25 22.66
CA ASP A 95 -51.02 -31.88 22.84
C ASP A 95 -50.01 -31.05 23.69
N GLN A 96 -49.96 -29.71 23.56
CA GLN A 96 -49.38 -28.73 24.53
C GLN A 96 -47.85 -28.83 24.83
N THR A 97 -47.12 -27.82 25.31
CA THR A 97 -47.45 -26.79 26.33
C THR A 97 -46.64 -25.50 26.15
N ASP A 98 -47.27 -24.36 26.45
CA ASP A 98 -46.63 -23.05 26.61
C ASP A 98 -45.88 -22.94 27.95
N GLU A 99 -44.66 -22.40 27.98
CA GLU A 99 -44.16 -21.65 29.14
C GLU A 99 -43.37 -20.41 28.68
N GLU A 100 -44.05 -19.28 28.73
CA GLU A 100 -43.48 -17.94 28.86
C GLU A 100 -42.99 -17.76 30.32
N PRO A 101 -41.91 -17.00 30.55
CA PRO A 101 -42.02 -16.05 31.65
C PRO A 101 -41.56 -14.65 31.26
N ASP A 102 -42.51 -13.73 31.35
CA ASP A 102 -42.34 -12.29 31.33
C ASP A 102 -41.66 -11.80 32.64
N GLY A 103 -41.09 -10.58 32.63
CA GLY A 103 -40.86 -9.83 33.88
C GLY A 103 -39.48 -9.22 34.15
N GLN A 104 -39.24 -8.03 33.57
CA GLN A 104 -38.71 -6.81 34.24
C GLN A 104 -37.42 -6.96 35.10
N ASN A 105 -36.36 -6.18 34.86
CA ASN A 105 -36.38 -4.75 35.23
C ASN A 105 -35.25 -3.91 34.59
N SER A 106 -35.58 -2.63 34.45
CA SER A 106 -34.80 -1.43 34.12
C SER A 106 -33.29 -1.40 34.44
N SER A 107 -32.53 -0.79 33.52
CA SER A 107 -31.70 0.40 33.79
C SER A 107 -31.31 1.08 32.47
N ASP A 108 -31.67 2.35 32.31
CA ASP A 108 -31.14 3.21 31.25
C ASP A 108 -29.65 3.47 31.53
N GLU A 109 -28.78 3.21 30.56
CA GLU A 109 -27.51 3.94 30.43
C GLU A 109 -27.07 3.95 28.95
N GLN A 110 -27.28 5.10 28.32
CA GLN A 110 -26.95 5.41 26.94
C GLN A 110 -25.55 6.06 26.94
N PRO A 111 -24.49 5.42 26.39
CA PRO A 111 -23.21 6.07 26.21
C PRO A 111 -23.20 6.83 24.88
N ASP A 112 -23.81 8.02 24.90
CA ASP A 112 -23.77 9.04 23.86
C ASP A 112 -22.31 9.48 23.68
N GLY A 113 -21.61 8.78 22.78
CA GLY A 113 -20.15 8.83 22.71
C GLY A 113 -19.60 8.60 21.31
N GLU A 114 -20.38 8.92 20.27
CA GLU A 114 -19.79 9.17 18.95
C GLU A 114 -18.85 10.37 19.08
N ALA A 115 -17.56 10.08 19.25
CA ALA A 115 -16.50 11.07 19.14
C ALA A 115 -16.49 11.57 17.70
N ILE A 116 -17.21 12.68 17.46
CA ILE A 116 -17.10 13.48 16.25
C ILE A 116 -15.63 13.91 16.14
N LEU A 117 -14.85 13.19 15.34
CA LEU A 117 -13.46 13.53 15.07
C LEU A 117 -13.44 14.83 14.25
N PRO A 118 -12.91 15.95 14.77
CA PRO A 118 -12.89 17.21 14.04
C PRO A 118 -11.68 17.24 13.10
N TRP A 119 -11.68 16.39 12.06
CA TRP A 119 -10.61 16.37 11.05
C TRP A 119 -10.97 17.03 9.71
N GLU A 120 -12.18 17.59 9.57
CA GLU A 120 -12.45 18.66 8.60
C GLU A 120 -11.91 20.01 9.12
N THR A 121 -10.62 20.04 9.47
CA THR A 121 -9.86 21.28 9.34
C THR A 121 -9.34 21.28 7.91
N GLU A 122 -9.99 22.06 7.04
CA GLU A 122 -9.45 22.42 5.73
C GLU A 122 -8.11 23.16 5.93
N HIS A 123 -7.03 22.40 6.05
CA HIS A 123 -5.71 22.89 5.72
C HIS A 123 -5.64 23.03 4.20
N GLU A 124 -6.35 24.03 3.68
CA GLU A 124 -6.07 24.67 2.41
C GLU A 124 -4.62 25.18 2.50
N ALA A 125 -3.69 24.30 2.13
CA ALA A 125 -2.27 24.61 2.04
C ALA A 125 -2.09 25.57 0.87
N LYS A 126 -2.39 26.86 1.12
CA LYS A 126 -2.13 27.95 0.20
C LYS A 126 -0.67 27.87 -0.18
N GLN A 127 -0.44 27.48 -1.44
CA GLN A 127 0.89 27.51 -2.04
C GLN A 127 1.48 28.90 -1.77
N PRO A 128 2.76 28.99 -1.35
CA PRO A 128 3.42 30.29 -1.26
C PRO A 128 3.46 30.88 -2.67
N ASN A 129 2.52 31.79 -2.95
CA ASN A 129 2.47 32.52 -4.20
C ASN A 129 3.72 33.39 -4.23
N SER A 130 4.74 32.94 -4.97
CA SER A 130 6.02 33.64 -5.12
C SER A 130 5.82 34.90 -5.95
N THR A 131 5.23 35.90 -5.28
CA THR A 131 5.06 37.25 -5.80
C THR A 131 6.44 37.86 -5.75
N ILE A 132 7.13 37.82 -6.88
CA ILE A 132 8.34 38.60 -7.10
C ILE A 132 7.91 40.06 -6.92
N GLU A 133 8.35 40.68 -5.82
CA GLU A 133 8.16 42.11 -5.60
C GLU A 133 8.91 42.85 -6.71
N GLN A 134 8.16 43.38 -7.68
CA GLN A 134 8.71 44.41 -8.55
C GLN A 134 8.97 45.64 -7.69
N PRO A 135 10.18 46.24 -7.73
CA PRO A 135 10.42 47.48 -7.03
C PRO A 135 9.51 48.58 -7.60
N VAL A 136 8.69 49.15 -6.73
CA VAL A 136 7.89 50.35 -7.03
C VAL A 136 8.87 51.52 -7.16
N ASN A 137 9.15 51.93 -8.41
CA ASN A 137 9.84 53.18 -8.69
C ASN A 137 8.84 54.33 -8.53
N ASP A 138 8.82 54.95 -7.36
CA ASP A 138 8.11 56.21 -7.16
C ASP A 138 8.83 57.34 -7.91
N ASP A 139 8.15 57.87 -8.94
CA ASP A 139 8.58 59.01 -9.73
C ASP A 139 8.36 60.33 -8.96
N ALA A 140 9.46 60.99 -8.54
CA ALA A 140 9.41 62.27 -7.85
C ALA A 140 10.67 63.15 -8.04
N GLY A 141 10.91 63.59 -9.29
CA GLY A 141 11.36 64.96 -9.63
C GLY A 141 12.69 65.53 -9.07
N GLY A 142 13.60 65.85 -10.00
CA GLY A 142 14.85 66.62 -9.77
C GLY A 142 16.08 65.72 -9.75
N ASP A 143 17.24 66.08 -10.31
CA ASP A 143 17.71 67.35 -10.87
C ASP A 143 18.60 67.07 -12.12
N LYS A 144 18.83 68.06 -12.98
CA LYS A 144 19.68 67.91 -14.17
C LYS A 144 21.16 68.06 -13.83
N THR A 145 21.89 66.95 -13.78
CA THR A 145 23.35 66.96 -13.89
C THR A 145 23.80 66.06 -15.04
N ASP A 146 24.28 66.67 -16.12
CA ASP A 146 24.89 66.00 -17.28
C ASP A 146 26.24 65.36 -16.88
N GLY A 147 26.18 64.19 -16.25
CA GLY A 147 27.33 63.32 -15.99
C GLY A 147 27.34 62.17 -16.99
N ILE A 148 28.24 62.22 -17.97
CA ILE A 148 28.45 61.11 -18.91
C ILE A 148 29.28 60.03 -18.18
N ASP A 149 28.62 59.29 -17.30
CA ASP A 149 29.22 58.10 -16.70
C ASP A 149 29.14 56.96 -17.71
N THR A 150 30.30 56.56 -18.23
CA THR A 150 30.38 55.48 -19.20
C THR A 150 30.20 54.17 -18.46
N VAL A 151 28.96 53.68 -18.42
CA VAL A 151 28.66 52.33 -17.92
C VAL A 151 29.38 51.33 -18.81
N ILE A 152 30.56 50.91 -18.36
CA ILE A 152 31.26 49.76 -18.92
C ILE A 152 30.45 48.54 -18.45
N GLU A 153 29.53 48.08 -19.30
CA GLU A 153 28.97 46.74 -19.16
C GLU A 153 30.14 45.75 -19.23
N GLU A 154 30.56 45.24 -18.07
CA GLU A 154 31.49 44.10 -18.05
C GLU A 154 30.82 42.98 -18.85
N PRO A 155 31.55 42.32 -19.78
CA PRO A 155 30.98 41.24 -20.56
C PRO A 155 30.59 40.12 -19.60
N VAL A 156 29.27 39.97 -19.39
CA VAL A 156 28.70 38.91 -18.57
C VAL A 156 29.17 37.60 -19.18
N ALA A 157 30.18 36.99 -18.55
CA ALA A 157 30.77 35.78 -19.05
C ALA A 157 29.67 34.71 -19.10
N ASP A 158 29.37 34.22 -20.32
CA ASP A 158 28.35 33.19 -20.53
C ASP A 158 28.59 32.03 -19.55
N VAL A 159 27.76 31.97 -18.51
CA VAL A 159 27.80 30.87 -17.55
C VAL A 159 27.27 29.67 -18.30
N VAL A 160 28.20 28.86 -18.83
CA VAL A 160 27.88 27.63 -19.55
C VAL A 160 27.27 26.65 -18.56
N HIS A 161 25.94 26.77 -18.38
CA HIS A 161 25.14 25.84 -17.60
C HIS A 161 25.14 24.48 -18.30
N SER A 162 26.08 23.62 -17.90
CA SER A 162 26.17 22.25 -18.37
C SER A 162 24.85 21.52 -18.09
N THR A 163 24.22 20.99 -19.14
CA THR A 163 23.05 20.12 -19.03
C THR A 163 23.35 18.98 -18.04
N PRO A 164 22.51 18.73 -17.03
CA PRO A 164 22.76 17.68 -16.05
C PRO A 164 22.69 16.29 -16.68
N GLU A 165 23.46 15.35 -16.14
CA GLU A 165 23.34 13.94 -16.51
C GLU A 165 21.96 13.39 -16.12
N ALA A 166 21.41 12.51 -16.97
CA ALA A 166 20.10 11.92 -16.77
C ALA A 166 20.05 11.10 -15.46
N PRO A 167 19.00 11.24 -14.64
CA PRO A 167 18.92 10.56 -13.35
C PRO A 167 18.52 9.09 -13.49
N ASP A 168 19.08 8.25 -12.62
CA ASP A 168 18.45 6.98 -12.25
C ASP A 168 17.26 7.27 -11.32
N VAL A 169 16.10 7.55 -11.91
CA VAL A 169 14.86 7.88 -11.17
C VAL A 169 14.45 6.72 -10.25
N MET A 170 14.66 5.46 -10.65
CA MET A 170 14.36 4.30 -9.81
C MET A 170 15.31 4.23 -8.62
N GLY A 171 16.62 4.42 -8.83
CA GLY A 171 17.61 4.50 -7.76
C GLY A 171 17.30 5.59 -6.73
N LEU A 172 16.84 6.77 -7.18
CA LEU A 172 16.38 7.86 -6.29
C LEU A 172 15.17 7.42 -5.44
N ILE A 173 14.15 6.81 -6.05
CA ILE A 173 12.96 6.31 -5.35
C ILE A 173 13.32 5.23 -4.32
N VAL A 174 14.18 4.29 -4.70
CA VAL A 174 14.65 3.22 -3.80
C VAL A 174 15.42 3.78 -2.61
N THR A 175 16.30 4.76 -2.85
CA THR A 175 17.06 5.44 -1.79
C THR A 175 16.11 6.15 -0.83
N PHE A 176 15.18 6.96 -1.36
CA PHE A 176 14.18 7.68 -0.56
C PHE A 176 13.27 6.73 0.25
N ARG A 177 12.80 5.63 -0.36
CA ARG A 177 12.03 4.59 0.35
C ARG A 177 12.84 3.96 1.49
N ASN A 178 14.12 3.67 1.27
CA ASN A 178 14.98 3.07 2.28
C ASN A 178 15.22 4.02 3.46
N GLU A 179 15.38 5.32 3.22
CA GLU A 179 15.52 6.34 4.27
C GLU A 179 14.22 6.53 5.07
N ILE A 180 13.06 6.56 4.42
CA ILE A 180 11.76 6.50 5.13
C ILE A 180 11.68 5.22 5.97
N SER A 181 12.03 4.07 5.40
CA SER A 181 11.99 2.79 6.12
C SER A 181 12.97 2.78 7.31
N ALA A 182 14.10 3.49 7.22
CA ALA A 182 15.07 3.67 8.29
C ALA A 182 14.55 4.59 9.39
N LEU A 183 13.91 5.71 9.04
CA LEU A 183 13.29 6.64 10.00
C LEU A 183 12.20 5.96 10.83
N PHE A 184 11.33 5.17 10.18
CA PHE A 184 10.19 4.52 10.83
C PHE A 184 10.49 3.15 11.48
N GLN A 185 11.77 2.78 11.67
CA GLN A 185 12.10 1.58 12.45
C GLN A 185 11.75 1.76 13.93
N LEU A 186 11.15 0.73 14.55
CA LEU A 186 10.74 0.77 15.96
C LEU A 186 11.90 1.09 16.94
N GLU A 187 13.14 0.81 16.57
CA GLU A 187 14.31 1.15 17.38
C GLU A 187 14.56 2.66 17.52
N ASN A 188 14.00 3.50 16.63
CA ASN A 188 14.04 4.97 16.74
C ASN A 188 13.03 5.54 17.72
N PHE A 189 12.10 4.72 18.24
CA PHE A 189 11.03 5.16 19.12
C PHE A 189 11.14 4.53 20.52
N THR A 190 10.55 5.14 21.54
CA THR A 190 10.34 4.48 22.83
C THR A 190 9.36 3.31 22.68
N PRO A 191 9.45 2.28 23.53
CA PRO A 191 8.49 1.17 23.49
C PRO A 191 7.03 1.63 23.72
N HIS A 192 6.09 0.77 23.35
CA HIS A 192 4.67 0.93 23.68
C HIS A 192 4.49 1.22 25.20
N PRO A 193 3.60 2.15 25.60
CA PRO A 193 2.59 2.83 24.78
C PRO A 193 3.07 4.10 24.08
N GLU A 194 4.26 4.60 24.44
CA GLU A 194 4.63 5.99 24.13
C GLU A 194 5.02 6.20 22.67
N TYR A 195 5.74 5.28 22.02
CA TYR A 195 6.17 5.42 20.61
C TYR A 195 6.81 6.78 20.27
N LYS A 196 7.53 7.38 21.23
CA LYS A 196 8.13 8.71 21.14
C LYS A 196 9.48 8.65 20.43
N ALA A 197 9.71 9.52 19.45
CA ALA A 197 10.96 9.58 18.71
C ALA A 197 12.14 9.92 19.63
N LYS A 198 13.18 9.09 19.61
CA LYS A 198 14.37 9.24 20.48
C LYS A 198 15.29 10.38 20.08
N ASN A 199 15.30 10.72 18.80
CA ASN A 199 16.33 11.57 18.17
C ASN A 199 15.76 12.86 17.52
N ALA A 200 14.50 13.20 17.79
CA ALA A 200 13.83 14.38 17.23
C ALA A 200 12.76 14.91 18.19
N SER A 201 12.78 16.22 18.44
CA SER A 201 11.76 16.91 19.24
C SER A 201 10.66 17.54 18.37
N THR A 202 10.92 17.72 17.07
CA THR A 202 9.97 18.27 16.08
C THR A 202 9.91 17.39 14.82
N LYS A 203 8.79 17.41 14.08
CA LYS A 203 8.69 16.66 12.80
C LYS A 203 9.72 17.14 11.78
N LYS A 204 10.11 18.42 11.85
CA LYS A 204 11.18 18.98 11.02
C LYS A 204 12.54 18.35 11.32
N GLU A 205 12.86 18.11 12.58
CA GLU A 205 14.06 17.36 12.96
C GLU A 205 13.98 15.90 12.50
N PHE A 206 12.82 15.28 12.67
CA PHE A 206 12.60 13.88 12.29
C PHE A 206 12.81 13.65 10.78
N PHE A 207 12.26 14.52 9.93
CA PHE A 207 12.38 14.39 8.47
C PHE A 207 13.65 15.00 7.86
N ARG A 208 14.53 15.63 8.64
CA ARG A 208 15.79 16.24 8.16
C ARG A 208 16.63 15.34 7.22
N PRO A 209 16.73 14.00 7.40
CA PRO A 209 17.45 13.15 6.45
C PRO A 209 16.89 13.18 5.02
N LEU A 210 15.59 13.42 4.86
CA LEU A 210 14.89 13.42 3.57
C LEU A 210 15.08 14.72 2.77
N GLU A 211 15.42 15.84 3.41
CA GLU A 211 15.61 17.17 2.78
C GLU A 211 16.65 17.19 1.64
N LYS A 212 17.53 16.18 1.57
CA LYS A 212 18.55 16.06 0.52
C LYS A 212 18.07 15.32 -0.74
N MET A 213 16.88 14.71 -0.70
CA MET A 213 16.42 13.73 -1.69
C MET A 213 15.03 14.07 -2.24
N ALA A 214 14.22 14.76 -1.44
CA ALA A 214 12.84 15.07 -1.75
C ALA A 214 12.48 16.48 -1.30
N ASP A 215 11.52 17.08 -1.99
CA ASP A 215 10.95 18.38 -1.63
C ASP A 215 10.29 18.31 -0.25
N PRO A 216 10.57 19.26 0.66
CA PRO A 216 9.97 19.26 1.98
C PRO A 216 8.44 19.27 1.95
N GLY A 217 7.81 20.10 1.11
CA GLY A 217 6.36 20.15 0.99
C GLY A 217 5.76 18.80 0.60
N PHE A 218 6.42 18.09 -0.32
CA PHE A 218 6.02 16.75 -0.74
C PHE A 218 6.11 15.72 0.40
N PHE A 219 7.26 15.58 1.07
CA PHE A 219 7.39 14.54 2.10
C PHE A 219 6.60 14.88 3.38
N TYR A 220 6.41 16.17 3.71
CA TYR A 220 5.46 16.55 4.76
C TYR A 220 4.05 16.09 4.38
N TYR A 221 3.52 16.45 3.20
CA TYR A 221 2.18 16.01 2.79
C TYR A 221 2.00 14.49 2.88
N LEU A 222 3.01 13.72 2.45
CA LEU A 222 2.95 12.26 2.47
C LEU A 222 3.06 11.65 3.88
N LEU A 223 3.97 12.15 4.72
CA LEU A 223 4.41 11.47 5.94
C LEU A 223 3.93 12.12 7.25
N TYR A 224 3.44 13.36 7.20
CA TYR A 224 3.05 14.13 8.40
C TYR A 224 1.92 13.46 9.20
N ARG A 225 1.06 12.67 8.54
CA ARG A 225 -0.04 11.93 9.17
C ARG A 225 0.40 10.77 10.09
N PHE A 226 1.61 10.24 9.90
CA PHE A 226 2.15 9.12 10.67
C PHE A 226 2.77 9.58 12.00
N LEU A 227 2.80 10.88 12.25
CA LEU A 227 3.43 11.45 13.42
C LEU A 227 2.46 12.44 14.09
N GLU A 228 2.49 12.49 15.41
CA GLU A 228 1.92 13.57 16.21
C GLU A 228 3.07 14.40 16.79
N GLU A 229 2.91 15.72 16.89
CA GLU A 229 3.92 16.62 17.47
C GLU A 229 3.27 17.38 18.61
N THR A 230 3.86 17.24 19.80
CA THR A 230 3.42 17.82 21.08
C THR A 230 4.53 18.71 21.63
N ASP A 231 4.22 19.49 22.66
CA ASP A 231 5.21 20.34 23.36
C ASP A 231 6.42 19.55 23.90
N ASP A 232 6.27 18.23 24.11
CA ASP A 232 7.30 17.37 24.68
C ASP A 232 7.98 16.43 23.67
N GLY A 233 7.52 16.34 22.41
CA GLY A 233 8.25 15.67 21.33
C GLY A 233 7.39 15.18 20.15
N VAL A 234 7.95 14.24 19.38
CA VAL A 234 7.27 13.61 18.24
C VAL A 234 6.89 12.16 18.55
N TYR A 235 5.67 11.77 18.20
CA TYR A 235 5.05 10.49 18.53
C TYR A 235 4.67 9.75 17.25
N PHE A 236 4.91 8.44 17.15
CA PHE A 236 4.50 7.64 15.99
C PHE A 236 3.06 7.14 16.11
N LEU A 237 2.26 7.46 15.09
CA LEU A 237 0.89 6.99 14.94
C LEU A 237 0.85 5.75 14.05
N ALA A 238 0.45 4.62 14.62
CA ALA A 238 0.32 3.36 13.90
C ALA A 238 -0.79 3.46 12.82
N GLN A 239 -0.38 3.61 11.56
CA GLN A 239 -1.25 3.73 10.39
C GLN A 239 -0.72 2.91 9.22
N ASP A 240 -1.57 2.61 8.24
CA ASP A 240 -1.16 1.96 7.00
C ASP A 240 -0.13 2.82 6.25
N GLY A 241 0.98 2.18 5.90
CA GLY A 241 2.23 2.80 5.45
C GLY A 241 2.14 3.64 4.17
N PRO A 242 3.24 4.32 3.80
CA PRO A 242 3.31 5.11 2.58
C PRO A 242 3.21 4.23 1.31
N PHE A 243 3.27 4.88 0.15
CA PHE A 243 3.14 4.21 -1.16
C PHE A 243 4.06 2.99 -1.31
N HIS A 244 3.56 1.94 -1.96
CA HIS A 244 4.37 0.77 -2.33
C HIS A 244 4.98 0.96 -3.73
N PHE A 245 6.24 0.58 -3.89
CA PHE A 245 6.97 0.59 -5.17
C PHE A 245 7.61 -0.77 -5.40
N GLU A 246 7.32 -1.42 -6.52
CA GLU A 246 7.83 -2.76 -6.83
C GLU A 246 9.01 -2.66 -7.81
N THR A 247 10.23 -2.79 -7.29
CA THR A 247 11.47 -2.59 -8.04
C THR A 247 11.74 -3.64 -9.12
N ASP A 248 11.07 -4.78 -9.04
CA ASP A 248 11.13 -5.90 -9.99
C ASP A 248 10.05 -5.82 -11.09
N LYS A 249 9.09 -4.88 -10.98
CA LYS A 249 8.06 -4.67 -12.01
C LYS A 249 8.51 -3.68 -13.08
N PRO A 250 8.05 -3.83 -14.33
CA PRO A 250 8.30 -2.85 -15.39
C PRO A 250 7.86 -1.43 -14.99
N TYR A 251 8.59 -0.44 -15.48
CA TYR A 251 8.29 0.98 -15.35
C TYR A 251 8.74 1.72 -16.61
N GLU A 252 8.18 2.90 -16.84
CA GLU A 252 8.59 3.82 -17.92
C GLU A 252 9.20 5.08 -17.33
N THR A 253 10.38 5.50 -17.79
CA THR A 253 10.95 6.81 -17.47
C THR A 253 10.84 7.73 -18.67
N LYS A 254 10.26 8.92 -18.48
CA LYS A 254 9.98 9.94 -19.50
C LYS A 254 10.74 11.22 -19.14
N LYS A 255 11.55 11.71 -20.08
CA LYS A 255 12.16 13.05 -19.98
C LYS A 255 11.09 14.09 -20.29
N LEU A 256 10.85 15.02 -19.37
CA LEU A 256 9.92 16.14 -19.55
C LEU A 256 10.66 17.43 -19.92
N ALA A 257 11.87 17.61 -19.38
CA ALA A 257 12.81 18.68 -19.73
C ALA A 257 14.25 18.20 -19.45
N ASP A 258 15.26 19.01 -19.78
CA ASP A 258 16.65 18.73 -19.39
C ASP A 258 16.85 18.57 -17.89
N THR A 259 16.09 19.33 -17.11
CA THR A 259 16.10 19.34 -15.64
C THR A 259 14.89 18.63 -15.02
N LYS A 260 14.10 17.84 -15.78
CA LYS A 260 12.86 17.23 -15.27
C LYS A 260 12.55 15.87 -15.89
N TYR A 261 12.35 14.86 -15.05
CA TYR A 261 12.00 13.50 -15.44
C TYR A 261 10.78 13.01 -14.67
N GLN A 262 10.05 12.08 -15.26
CA GLN A 262 8.91 11.41 -14.66
C GLN A 262 9.06 9.89 -14.83
N LEU A 263 8.78 9.13 -13.77
CA LEU A 263 8.71 7.68 -13.80
C LEU A 263 7.27 7.24 -13.56
N VAL A 264 6.77 6.33 -14.39
CA VAL A 264 5.41 5.78 -14.32
C VAL A 264 5.50 4.27 -14.16
N GLN A 265 4.85 3.74 -13.12
CA GLN A 265 4.71 2.31 -12.88
C GLN A 265 3.22 1.95 -12.74
N LYS A 266 2.78 0.90 -13.44
CA LYS A 266 1.44 0.31 -13.27
C LYS A 266 1.56 -0.95 -12.43
N LEU A 267 0.78 -1.04 -11.37
CA LEU A 267 0.75 -2.20 -10.47
C LEU A 267 -0.63 -2.83 -10.46
N TYR A 268 -0.66 -4.13 -10.16
CA TYR A 268 -1.87 -4.78 -9.69
C TYR A 268 -1.85 -4.78 -8.18
N THR A 269 -2.91 -4.31 -7.53
CA THR A 269 -3.08 -4.41 -6.07
C THR A 269 -4.42 -5.05 -5.76
N ASP A 270 -4.52 -5.82 -4.67
CA ASP A 270 -5.80 -6.45 -4.28
C ASP A 270 -6.89 -5.41 -3.93
N MET A 271 -6.48 -4.19 -3.54
CA MET A 271 -7.37 -3.10 -3.15
C MET A 271 -7.88 -2.27 -4.34
N TYR A 272 -7.06 -2.03 -5.37
CA TYR A 272 -7.37 -1.13 -6.49
C TYR A 272 -7.33 -1.82 -7.87
N GLY A 273 -7.08 -3.14 -7.92
CA GLY A 273 -7.03 -3.91 -9.16
C GLY A 273 -5.84 -3.54 -10.06
N PRO A 274 -5.94 -3.74 -11.38
CA PRO A 274 -4.84 -3.61 -12.35
C PRO A 274 -4.54 -2.16 -12.81
N ASN A 275 -5.33 -1.18 -12.36
CA ASN A 275 -5.27 0.19 -12.85
C ASN A 275 -4.39 1.11 -11.99
N TYR A 276 -4.00 0.66 -10.78
CA TYR A 276 -3.19 1.45 -9.86
C TYR A 276 -1.90 1.93 -10.55
N THR A 277 -1.83 3.23 -10.78
CA THR A 277 -0.72 3.86 -11.49
C THR A 277 0.00 4.81 -10.54
N LEU A 278 1.30 4.62 -10.42
CA LEU A 278 2.18 5.38 -9.57
C LEU A 278 3.09 6.25 -10.43
N THR A 279 2.98 7.56 -10.29
CA THR A 279 3.69 8.55 -11.11
C THR A 279 4.58 9.40 -10.23
N VAL A 280 5.90 9.26 -10.37
CA VAL A 280 6.92 10.01 -9.62
C VAL A 280 7.52 11.09 -10.52
N THR A 281 7.64 12.32 -10.02
CA THR A 281 8.30 13.42 -10.74
C THR A 281 9.57 13.83 -9.99
N VAL A 282 10.69 13.96 -10.72
CA VAL A 282 11.97 14.46 -10.21
C VAL A 282 12.45 15.68 -11.00
N GLU A 283 13.06 16.64 -10.30
CA GLU A 283 13.61 17.87 -10.88
C GLU A 283 15.07 18.08 -10.44
N TYR A 284 15.87 18.70 -11.30
CA TYR A 284 17.25 19.07 -11.01
C TYR A 284 17.29 20.49 -10.43
N ILE A 285 17.61 20.60 -9.15
CA ILE A 285 17.61 21.84 -8.36
C ILE A 285 18.93 21.90 -7.57
N ASP A 286 19.61 23.05 -7.58
CA ASP A 286 20.85 23.31 -6.83
C ASP A 286 21.92 22.21 -6.97
N GLY A 287 22.09 21.72 -8.21
CA GLY A 287 23.08 20.71 -8.56
C GLY A 287 22.67 19.25 -8.27
N LYS A 288 21.42 18.99 -7.86
CA LYS A 288 20.94 17.66 -7.44
C LYS A 288 19.57 17.31 -8.00
N TRP A 289 19.33 16.02 -8.21
CA TRP A 289 18.00 15.51 -8.54
C TRP A 289 17.16 15.30 -7.26
N ILE A 290 15.99 15.93 -7.21
CA ILE A 290 15.08 15.96 -6.05
C ILE A 290 13.71 15.40 -6.46
N ILE A 291 13.13 14.53 -5.62
CA ILE A 291 11.74 14.05 -5.78
C ILE A 291 10.77 15.17 -5.43
N LYS A 292 9.95 15.59 -6.39
CA LYS A 292 9.01 16.70 -6.26
C LYS A 292 7.58 16.27 -5.96
N ASP A 293 7.17 15.11 -6.46
CA ASP A 293 5.78 14.65 -6.40
C ASP A 293 5.69 13.14 -6.62
N ILE A 294 4.69 12.51 -5.99
CA ILE A 294 4.30 11.10 -6.20
C ILE A 294 2.77 11.02 -6.22
N LYS A 295 2.21 10.87 -7.43
CA LYS A 295 0.76 10.72 -7.65
C LYS A 295 0.36 9.27 -7.71
N LYS A 296 -0.86 9.00 -7.25
CA LYS A 296 -1.54 7.71 -7.28
C LYS A 296 -2.85 7.88 -8.04
N ASP A 297 -2.99 7.17 -9.15
CA ASP A 297 -4.24 7.08 -9.89
C ASP A 297 -4.82 5.67 -9.70
N TYR A 298 -6.14 5.56 -9.53
CA TYR A 298 -6.87 4.34 -9.14
C TYR A 298 -7.85 3.90 -10.25
#